data_AF-Q840L4-F1
#
_entry.id   AF-Q840L4-F1
#
_cell.length_a   1.000
_cell.length_b   1.000
_cell.length_c   1.000
_cell.angle_alpha   90.00
_cell.angle_beta   90.00
_cell.angle_gamma   90.00
#
_symmetry.space_group_name_H-M   'P 1'
#
loop_
_entity.id
_entity.type
_entity.pdbx_description
1 polymer ?
#
loop_
_entity_poly.entity_id
_entity_poly.type
_entity_poly.pdbx_seq_one_letter_code
_entity_poly.pdbx_strand_id
1 'polypeptide(L)' 'LARVGRYKVNKKLGLPAAESAVPASTTLTEADVVATIEYLVRLHEGQATMTVPGGVEVPVETDD' A
#
# COMPACT_ATOMS: atom_id res chain seq x y z
N LEU A 1 -3.19 2.13 13.12
CA LEU A 1 -4.07 1.48 12.14
C LEU A 1 -4.96 0.45 12.83
N ALA A 2 -6.26 0.74 12.93
CA ALA A 2 -7.24 -0.30 13.25
C ALA A 2 -7.38 -1.27 12.06
N ARG A 3 -8.08 -2.39 12.27
CA ARG A 3 -8.27 -3.47 11.27
C ARG A 3 -8.65 -2.94 9.88
N VAL A 4 -9.65 -2.06 9.81
CA VAL A 4 -10.13 -1.48 8.53
C VAL A 4 -9.08 -0.56 7.90
N GLY A 5 -8.38 0.25 8.71
CA GLY A 5 -7.33 1.14 8.21
C GLY A 5 -6.17 0.36 7.57
N ARG A 6 -5.68 -0.69 8.24
CA ARG A 6 -4.64 -1.56 7.71
C ARG A 6 -5.11 -2.30 6.45
N TYR A 7 -6.35 -2.77 6.42
CA TYR A 7 -6.94 -3.39 5.23
C TYR A 7 -6.95 -2.43 4.02
N LYS A 8 -7.40 -1.19 4.21
CA LYS A 8 -7.44 -0.18 3.13
C LYS A 8 -6.04 0.13 2.58
N VAL A 9 -5.05 0.33 3.46
CA VAL A 9 -3.66 0.57 3.06
C VAL A 9 -3.11 -0.60 2.26
N ASN A 10 -3.25 -1.83 2.77
CA ASN A 10 -2.75 -3.00 2.06
C ASN A 10 -3.43 -3.20 0.71
N LYS A 11 -4.74 -2.95 0.62
CA LYS A 11 -5.48 -3.05 -0.64
C LYS A 11 -5.05 -2.01 -1.66
N LYS A 12 -4.90 -0.74 -1.27
CA LYS A 12 -4.52 0.37 -2.17
C LYS A 12 -3.08 0.22 -2.66
N LEU A 13 -2.18 -0.23 -1.79
CA LEU A 13 -0.75 -0.34 -2.08
C LEU A 13 -0.31 -1.75 -2.46
N GLY A 14 -1.22 -2.70 -2.69
CA GLY A 14 -0.87 -4.09 -3.05
C GLY A 14 -0.02 -4.84 -2.02
N LEU A 15 0.09 -4.34 -0.79
CA LEU A 15 0.94 -4.94 0.22
C LEU A 15 0.34 -6.29 0.67
N PRO A 16 1.16 -7.32 0.93
CA PRO A 16 0.68 -8.63 1.32
C PRO A 16 -0.33 -8.51 2.46
N ALA A 17 -1.43 -9.27 2.35
CA ALA A 17 -2.49 -9.23 3.33
C ALA A 17 -1.89 -9.54 4.71
N ALA A 18 -2.13 -8.67 5.69
CA ALA A 18 -1.81 -8.90 7.10
C ALA A 18 -2.67 -10.05 7.71
N GLU A 19 -3.14 -10.99 6.89
CA GLU A 19 -3.87 -12.19 7.27
C GLU A 19 -2.95 -13.28 7.84
N SER A 20 -1.62 -13.15 7.65
CA SER A 20 -0.65 -14.03 8.30
C SER A 20 -0.49 -13.67 9.77
N ALA A 21 -1.32 -14.29 10.63
CA ALA A 21 -1.09 -14.76 12.03
C ALA A 21 -0.14 -14.01 13.00
N VAL A 22 0.26 -12.78 12.70
CA VAL A 22 1.00 -11.84 13.53
C VAL A 22 -0.01 -10.73 13.85
N PRO A 23 -0.07 -10.16 15.07
CA PRO A 23 -0.94 -9.02 15.31
C PRO A 23 -0.61 -7.93 14.29
N ALA A 24 -1.55 -7.69 13.36
CA ALA A 24 -1.39 -6.69 12.31
C ALA A 24 -1.05 -5.37 13.02
N SER A 25 0.12 -4.80 12.69
CA SER A 25 0.63 -3.64 13.42
C SER A 25 -0.44 -2.55 13.51
N THR A 26 -0.68 -2.10 14.74
CA THR A 26 -1.59 -0.98 15.02
C THR A 26 -0.91 0.37 14.77
N THR A 27 0.32 0.38 14.25
CA THR A 27 1.05 1.57 13.83
C THR A 27 1.44 1.45 12.35
N LEU A 28 1.80 2.58 11.74
CA LEU A 28 2.45 2.57 10.43
C LEU A 28 3.82 1.91 10.56
N THR A 29 4.13 1.03 9.62
CA THR A 29 5.49 0.51 9.46
C THR A 29 6.25 1.37 8.46
N GLU A 30 7.57 1.24 8.45
CA GLU A 30 8.41 1.88 7.44
C GLU A 30 8.01 1.48 6.01
N ALA A 31 7.68 0.20 5.80
CA ALA A 31 7.21 -0.29 4.51
C ALA A 31 5.93 0.42 4.03
N ASP A 32 4.99 0.71 4.95
CA ASP A 32 3.77 1.46 4.61
C ASP A 32 4.12 2.86 4.10
N VAL A 33 5.06 3.54 4.78
CA VAL A 33 5.48 4.90 4.43
C VAL A 33 6.21 4.93 3.09
N VAL A 34 7.17 4.03 2.88
CA VAL A 34 7.94 3.96 1.63
C VAL A 34 7.02 3.69 0.45
N ALA A 35 6.13 2.69 0.55
CA ALA A 35 5.18 2.37 -0.51
C ALA A 35 4.20 3.53 -0.80
N THR A 36 3.80 4.27 0.24
CA THR A 36 2.93 5.45 0.06
C THR A 36 3.67 6.59 -0.66
N ILE A 37 4.91 6.88 -0.29
CA ILE A 37 5.70 7.93 -0.96
C ILE A 37 5.93 7.56 -2.42
N GLU A 38 6.32 6.32 -2.68
CA GLU A 38 6.52 5.81 -4.02
C GLU A 38 5.24 5.89 -4.87
N TYR A 39 4.09 5.55 -4.30
CA TYR A 39 2.78 5.72 -4.93
C TYR A 39 2.51 7.17 -5.33
N LEU A 40 2.73 8.12 -4.41
CA LEU A 40 2.48 9.55 -4.65
C LEU A 40 3.41 10.12 -5.73
N VAL A 41 4.68 9.72 -5.74
CA VAL A 41 5.63 10.15 -6.78
C VAL A 41 5.19 9.63 -8.15
N ARG A 42 4.78 8.37 -8.25
CA ARG A 42 4.26 7.83 -9.51
C ARG A 42 2.98 8.49 -9.98
N LEU A 43 2.06 8.76 -9.06
CA LEU A 43 0.84 9.50 -9.34
C LEU A 43 1.17 10.91 -9.87
N HIS A 44 2.15 11.57 -9.26
CA HIS A 44 2.63 12.88 -9.70
C HIS A 44 3.25 12.85 -11.10
N GLU A 45 3.99 11.78 -11.44
CA GLU A 45 4.56 11.57 -12.77
C GLU A 45 3.53 11.11 -13.82
N GLY A 46 2.28 10.85 -13.44
CA GLY A 46 1.23 10.36 -14.33
C GLY A 46 1.38 8.88 -14.70
N GLN A 47 2.14 8.09 -13.93
CA GLN A 47 2.21 6.65 -14.12
C GLN A 47 0.91 6.00 -13.64
N ALA A 48 0.35 5.09 -14.45
CA ALA A 48 -0.93 4.44 -14.17
C ALA A 48 -0.81 3.17 -13.32
N THR A 49 0.39 2.61 -13.20
CA THR A 49 0.63 1.36 -12.46
C THR A 49 1.95 1.41 -11.71
N MET A 50 2.08 0.55 -10.70
CA MET A 50 3.33 0.32 -10.00
C MET A 50 3.51 -1.14 -9.60
N THR A 51 4.75 -1.61 -9.56
CA THR A 51 5.11 -2.93 -9.03
C THR A 51 5.48 -2.82 -7.56
N VAL A 52 4.77 -3.56 -6.71
CA VAL A 52 5.00 -3.57 -5.26
C VAL A 52 5.89 -4.75 -4.85
N PRO A 53 6.43 -4.76 -3.60
CA PRO A 53 7.15 -5.91 -3.08
C PRO A 53 6.34 -7.21 -3.25
N GLY A 54 6.93 -8.21 -3.89
CA GLY A 54 6.24 -9.45 -4.28
C GLY A 54 5.88 -9.53 -5.77
N GLY A 55 6.20 -8.50 -6.57
CA GLY A 55 6.06 -8.53 -8.03
C GLY A 55 4.61 -8.32 -8.52
N VAL A 56 3.72 -7.91 -7.63
CA VAL A 56 2.32 -7.63 -7.97
C VAL A 56 2.23 -6.24 -8.58
N GLU A 57 1.50 -6.09 -9.67
CA GLU A 57 1.20 -4.80 -10.28
C GLU A 57 -0.11 -4.24 -9.68
N VAL A 58 -0.08 -2.98 -9.25
CA VAL A 58 -1.25 -2.27 -8.73
C VAL A 58 -1.49 -0.95 -9.44
N PRO A 59 -2.76 -0.52 -9.59
CA PRO A 59 -3.10 0.75 -10.22
C PRO A 59 -2.69 1.94 -9.35
N VAL A 60 -2.26 3.00 -10.01
CA VAL A 60 -1.92 4.30 -9.42
C VAL A 60 -2.91 5.34 -9.95
N GLU A 61 -3.80 5.81 -9.08
CA GLU A 61 -4.95 6.64 -9.42
C GLU A 61 -5.42 7.44 -8.21
N THR A 62 -5.98 8.63 -8.45
CA THR A 62 -6.66 9.38 -7.40
C THR A 62 -7.87 8.60 -6.88
N ASP A 63 -8.11 8.68 -5.57
CA ASP A 63 -9.39 8.21 -5.02
C ASP A 63 -10.50 9.23 -5.35
N ASP A 64 -11.69 8.73 -5.67
CA ASP A 64 -12.93 9.53 -5.82
C ASP A 64 -13.48 10.03 -4.46
#